data_AF-A0A4U8YXX9-F1
#
_entry.id   AF-A0A4U8YXX9-F1
#
_cell.length_a   1.000
_cell.length_b   1.000
_cell.length_c   1.000
_cell.angle_alpha   90.00
_cell.angle_beta   90.00
_cell.angle_gamma   90.00
#
_symmetry.space_group_name_H-M   'P 1'
#
loop_
_entity.id
_entity.type
_entity.pdbx_description
1 polymer ?
#
loop_
_entity_poly.entity_id
_entity_poly.type
_entity_poly.pdbx_seq_one_letter_code
_entity_poly.pdbx_strand_id
1 'polypeptide(L)'
;MENDRRESLQRGIRHYDLGLPPASAPSPTLDPTTGRKISSLTAAALCVKPRGQMTPQQIASINALKIESAEFTIMRQLAMRFRGLLMGGSIEKLGVWLQDARLSGVYAMQRFARTARQDIDALRNAVLEPWSNGQTEDQINRLKAIKRAMYGRAGVELLRARMIPLYQDDLHQE
;
A
#
# COMPACT_ATOMS: atom_id res chain seq x y z
N MET A 1 52.32 54.42 -16.52
CA MET A 1 52.52 53.32 -17.49
C MET A 1 53.15 52.17 -16.74
N GLU A 2 52.77 50.96 -17.11
CA GLU A 2 53.18 49.67 -16.53
C GLU A 2 52.50 49.30 -15.18
N ASN A 3 51.25 48.82 -15.17
CA ASN A 3 50.79 47.48 -15.56
C ASN A 3 51.08 46.48 -14.42
N ASP A 4 50.14 46.31 -13.49
CA ASP A 4 49.11 45.26 -13.57
C ASP A 4 49.74 43.87 -13.76
N ARG A 5 49.96 43.16 -12.63
CA ARG A 5 50.27 41.72 -12.56
C ARG A 5 50.51 41.22 -11.11
N ARG A 6 49.62 41.55 -10.16
CA ARG A 6 49.67 40.98 -8.79
C ARG A 6 48.34 40.44 -8.25
N GLU A 7 47.45 40.01 -9.14
CA GLU A 7 46.21 39.35 -8.74
C GLU A 7 45.93 38.15 -9.66
N SER A 8 46.46 36.98 -9.32
CA SER A 8 46.05 35.67 -9.88
C SER A 8 46.77 34.50 -9.17
N LEU A 9 46.52 34.34 -7.87
CA LEU A 9 46.83 33.09 -7.15
C LEU A 9 45.59 32.55 -6.43
N GLN A 10 44.49 32.45 -7.18
CA GLN A 10 43.41 31.50 -6.90
C GLN A 10 43.44 30.43 -7.99
N ARG A 11 44.41 29.50 -7.89
CA ARG A 11 44.37 28.25 -8.65
C ARG A 11 43.59 27.24 -7.84
N GLY A 12 42.50 26.77 -8.44
CA GLY A 12 41.46 26.00 -7.80
C GLY A 12 41.94 24.70 -7.18
N ILE A 13 41.57 24.53 -5.91
CA ILE A 13 41.49 23.22 -5.28
C ILE A 13 40.31 22.52 -5.95
N ARG A 14 40.60 21.73 -6.98
CA ARG A 14 39.65 20.72 -7.49
C ARG A 14 39.46 19.70 -6.38
N HIS A 15 38.40 19.87 -5.62
CA HIS A 15 37.84 18.82 -4.79
C HIS A 15 37.56 17.64 -5.72
N TYR A 16 38.35 16.57 -5.62
CA TYR A 16 38.04 15.33 -6.28
C TYR A 16 36.79 14.79 -5.61
N ASP A 17 35.64 15.03 -6.25
CA ASP A 17 34.43 14.26 -6.01
C ASP A 17 34.78 12.80 -6.32
N LEU A 18 35.12 12.04 -5.28
CA LEU A 18 35.16 10.59 -5.32
C LEU A 18 33.74 10.15 -5.60
N GLY A 19 33.41 10.07 -6.89
CA GLY A 19 32.13 9.58 -7.38
C GLY A 19 31.88 8.20 -6.79
N LEU A 20 31.08 8.18 -5.73
CA LEU A 20 30.40 6.98 -5.28
C LEU A 20 29.68 6.42 -6.52
N PRO A 21 29.92 5.15 -6.91
CA PRO A 21 29.21 4.59 -8.04
C PRO A 21 27.71 4.82 -7.81
N PRO A 22 26.95 5.30 -8.80
CA PRO A 22 25.52 5.44 -8.65
C PRO A 22 25.00 4.08 -8.21
N ALA A 23 24.31 4.02 -7.07
CA ALA A 23 23.72 2.81 -6.54
C ALA A 23 23.09 2.04 -7.71
N SER A 24 23.66 0.88 -8.03
CA SER A 24 23.26 0.11 -9.20
C SER A 24 21.74 -0.03 -9.18
N ALA A 25 21.07 0.44 -10.23
CA ALA A 25 19.62 0.33 -10.33
C ALA A 25 19.22 -1.13 -10.02
N PRO A 26 18.19 -1.35 -9.19
CA PRO A 26 17.82 -2.71 -8.77
C PRO A 26 17.56 -3.55 -10.02
N SER A 27 18.31 -4.66 -10.14
CA SER A 27 18.12 -5.60 -11.23
C SER A 27 16.67 -6.08 -11.24
N PRO A 28 16.02 -6.12 -12.41
CA PRO A 28 14.63 -6.51 -12.48
C PRO A 28 14.48 -8.00 -12.14
N THR A 29 13.75 -8.32 -11.07
CA THR A 29 13.43 -9.70 -10.67
C THR A 29 12.69 -10.40 -11.80
N LEU A 30 13.16 -11.59 -12.15
CA LEU A 30 12.53 -12.44 -13.16
C LEU A 30 11.64 -13.50 -12.50
N ASP A 31 10.50 -13.77 -13.11
CA ASP A 31 9.66 -14.92 -12.79
C ASP A 31 10.39 -16.19 -13.27
N PRO A 32 10.74 -17.12 -12.38
CA PRO A 32 11.56 -18.28 -12.73
C PRO A 32 10.84 -19.29 -13.64
N THR A 33 9.51 -19.22 -13.73
CA THR A 33 8.71 -20.11 -14.58
C THR A 33 8.57 -19.55 -16.00
N THR A 34 8.45 -18.23 -16.14
CA THR A 34 8.19 -17.59 -17.45
C THR A 34 9.38 -16.82 -18.01
N GLY A 35 10.43 -16.58 -17.22
CA GLY A 35 11.58 -15.75 -17.56
C GLY A 35 11.25 -14.25 -17.73
N ARG A 36 10.01 -13.85 -17.46
CA ARG A 36 9.55 -12.45 -17.63
C ARG A 36 9.84 -11.63 -16.39
N LYS A 37 10.06 -10.33 -16.57
CA LYS A 37 10.20 -9.39 -15.44
C LYS A 37 8.92 -9.36 -14.60
N ILE A 38 9.07 -9.49 -13.29
CA ILE A 38 7.97 -9.30 -12.34
C ILE A 38 7.71 -7.80 -12.24
N SER A 39 6.51 -7.36 -12.59
CA SER A 39 6.13 -5.95 -12.46
C SER A 39 6.03 -5.54 -10.99
N SER A 40 6.24 -4.27 -10.70
CA SER A 40 6.06 -3.70 -9.35
C SER A 40 4.65 -3.96 -8.80
N LEU A 41 3.62 -3.85 -9.65
CA LEU A 41 2.24 -4.14 -9.28
C LEU A 41 2.05 -5.63 -8.92
N THR A 42 2.61 -6.54 -9.72
CA THR A 42 2.58 -7.97 -9.45
C THR A 42 3.29 -8.30 -8.13
N ALA A 43 4.48 -7.73 -7.91
CA ALA A 43 5.21 -7.91 -6.66
C ALA A 43 4.41 -7.41 -5.46
N ALA A 44 3.81 -6.22 -5.53
CA ALA A 44 2.96 -5.67 -4.49
C ALA A 44 1.75 -6.56 -4.18
N ALA A 45 1.06 -7.05 -5.22
CA ALA A 45 -0.07 -7.97 -5.06
C ALA A 45 0.35 -9.29 -4.38
N LEU A 46 1.49 -9.86 -4.80
CA LEU A 46 2.04 -11.07 -4.20
C LEU A 46 2.53 -10.86 -2.75
N CYS A 47 2.98 -9.66 -2.42
CA CYS A 47 3.43 -9.28 -1.07
C CYS A 47 2.31 -9.45 -0.04
N VAL A 48 1.06 -9.10 -0.40
CA VAL A 48 -0.10 -9.14 0.50
C VAL A 48 -0.98 -10.38 0.32
N LYS A 49 -0.72 -11.23 -0.68
CA LYS A 49 -1.51 -12.43 -0.93
C LYS A 49 -1.20 -13.53 0.13
N PRO A 50 -2.20 -14.22 0.71
CA PRO A 50 -1.99 -15.31 1.65
C PRO A 50 -1.58 -16.60 0.94
N ARG A 51 -0.78 -17.46 1.61
CA ARG A 51 -0.19 -18.66 1.00
C ARG A 51 -1.20 -19.66 0.46
N GLY A 52 -2.33 -19.85 1.13
CA GLY A 52 -3.38 -20.80 0.72
C GLY A 52 -4.14 -20.43 -0.56
N GLN A 53 -3.89 -19.25 -1.13
CA GLN A 53 -4.55 -18.76 -2.36
C GLN A 53 -3.58 -18.63 -3.53
N MET A 54 -2.38 -19.21 -3.42
CA MET A 54 -1.30 -19.05 -4.40
C MET A 54 -1.24 -20.22 -5.37
N THR A 55 -0.95 -19.91 -6.62
CA THR A 55 -0.55 -20.93 -7.60
C THR A 55 0.93 -21.30 -7.40
N PRO A 56 1.38 -22.48 -7.87
CA PRO A 56 2.79 -22.87 -7.81
C PRO A 56 3.73 -21.84 -8.43
N GLN A 57 3.33 -21.25 -9.57
CA GLN A 57 4.06 -20.16 -10.22
C GLN A 57 4.21 -18.95 -9.30
N GLN A 58 3.12 -18.51 -8.65
CA GLN A 58 3.16 -17.36 -7.74
C GLN A 58 4.07 -17.61 -6.53
N ILE A 59 4.13 -18.85 -6.04
CA ILE A 59 5.06 -19.25 -4.97
C ILE A 59 6.50 -19.11 -5.46
N ALA A 60 6.81 -19.59 -6.66
CA ALA A 60 8.14 -19.48 -7.25
C ALA A 60 8.57 -18.00 -7.41
N SER A 61 7.67 -17.15 -7.92
CA SER A 61 7.92 -15.71 -8.06
C SER A 61 8.12 -15.00 -6.71
N ILE A 62 7.38 -15.39 -5.66
CA ILE A 62 7.63 -14.89 -4.30
C ILE A 62 8.99 -15.32 -3.77
N ASN A 63 9.41 -16.55 -4.03
CA ASN A 63 10.71 -17.04 -3.59
C ASN A 63 11.85 -16.30 -4.30
N ALA A 64 11.73 -16.04 -5.61
CA ALA A 64 12.67 -15.20 -6.34
C ALA A 64 12.74 -13.78 -5.73
N LEU A 65 11.60 -13.14 -5.49
CA LEU A 65 11.53 -11.81 -4.86
C LEU A 65 12.16 -11.77 -3.46
N LYS A 66 12.03 -12.84 -2.66
CA LYS A 66 12.66 -12.93 -1.34
C LYS A 66 14.18 -13.05 -1.39
N ILE A 67 14.69 -13.79 -2.38
CA ILE A 67 16.14 -13.96 -2.58
C ILE A 67 16.76 -12.62 -2.98
N GLU A 68 16.10 -11.89 -3.88
CA GLU A 68 16.64 -10.65 -4.41
C GLU A 68 16.44 -9.43 -3.49
N SER A 69 15.42 -9.44 -2.62
CA SER A 69 15.09 -8.29 -1.78
C SER A 69 14.76 -8.65 -0.33
N ALA A 70 15.64 -8.23 0.57
CA ALA A 70 15.40 -8.27 2.01
C ALA A 70 14.20 -7.38 2.40
N GLU A 71 14.05 -6.21 1.77
CA GLU A 71 12.92 -5.31 2.02
C GLU A 71 11.58 -5.97 1.67
N PHE A 72 11.50 -6.67 0.52
CA PHE A 72 10.30 -7.42 0.15
C PHE A 72 9.98 -8.51 1.17
N THR A 73 11.00 -9.22 1.66
CA THR A 73 10.84 -10.27 2.67
C THR A 73 10.25 -9.69 3.96
N ILE A 74 10.82 -8.59 4.47
CA ILE A 74 10.35 -7.90 5.67
C ILE A 74 8.92 -7.38 5.47
N MET A 75 8.66 -6.70 4.35
CA MET A 75 7.34 -6.14 4.03
C MET A 75 6.27 -7.24 3.98
N ARG A 76 6.56 -8.36 3.31
CA ARG A 76 5.64 -9.49 3.22
C ARG A 76 5.39 -10.11 4.60
N GLN A 77 6.43 -10.28 5.42
CA GLN A 77 6.27 -10.81 6.77
C GLN A 77 5.34 -9.92 7.61
N LEU A 78 5.56 -8.61 7.58
CA LEU A 78 4.74 -7.65 8.30
C LEU A 78 3.30 -7.63 7.76
N ALA A 79 3.10 -7.63 6.45
CA ALA A 79 1.77 -7.68 5.84
C ALA A 79 0.99 -8.93 6.24
N MET A 80 1.63 -10.10 6.23
CA MET A 80 0.98 -11.37 6.62
C MET A 80 0.62 -11.40 8.11
N ARG A 81 1.51 -10.89 8.97
CA ARG A 81 1.23 -10.76 10.40
C ARG A 81 0.06 -9.80 10.63
N PHE A 82 0.04 -8.64 9.97
CA PHE A 82 -1.04 -7.66 10.08
C PHE A 82 -2.39 -8.24 9.68
N ARG A 83 -2.45 -8.94 8.55
CA ARG A 83 -3.65 -9.66 8.11
C ARG A 83 -4.13 -10.66 9.17
N GLY A 84 -3.20 -11.39 9.79
CA GLY A 84 -3.52 -12.31 10.88
C GLY A 84 -4.10 -11.61 12.12
N LEU A 85 -3.63 -10.40 12.43
CA LEU A 85 -4.17 -9.60 13.54
C LEU A 85 -5.61 -9.18 13.30
N LEU A 86 -5.90 -8.66 12.10
CA LEU A 86 -7.25 -8.23 11.73
C LEU A 86 -8.26 -9.40 11.70
N MET A 87 -7.78 -10.62 11.45
CA MET A 87 -8.62 -11.83 11.47
C MET A 87 -8.72 -12.48 12.86
N GLY A 88 -7.78 -12.19 13.77
CA GLY A 88 -7.53 -12.97 14.98
C GLY A 88 -7.76 -12.23 16.29
N GLY A 89 -8.16 -10.95 16.26
CA GLY A 89 -8.78 -10.28 17.41
C GLY A 89 -7.87 -9.82 18.57
N SER A 90 -6.54 -9.91 18.46
CA SER A 90 -5.65 -9.55 19.59
C SER A 90 -5.04 -8.15 19.47
N ILE A 91 -5.43 -7.27 20.39
CA ILE A 91 -4.94 -5.88 20.50
C ILE A 91 -3.49 -5.83 20.99
N GLU A 92 -3.09 -6.73 21.89
CA GLU A 92 -1.73 -6.77 22.43
C GLU A 92 -0.73 -7.00 21.29
N LYS A 93 -1.06 -7.93 20.39
CA LYS A 93 -0.24 -8.23 19.22
C LYS A 93 -0.24 -7.09 18.19
N LEU A 94 -1.28 -6.24 18.14
CA LEU A 94 -1.29 -5.02 17.31
C LEU A 94 -0.24 -4.01 17.79
N GLY A 95 -0.10 -3.82 19.10
CA GLY A 95 0.94 -2.96 19.67
C GLY A 95 2.35 -3.42 19.29
N VAL A 96 2.63 -4.72 19.44
CA VAL A 96 3.91 -5.33 19.04
C VAL A 96 4.16 -5.15 17.55
N TRP A 97 3.15 -5.40 16.72
CA TRP A 97 3.28 -5.26 15.27
C TRP A 97 3.58 -3.82 14.83
N LEU A 98 2.94 -2.81 15.44
CA LEU A 98 3.21 -1.40 15.15
C LEU A 98 4.63 -0.99 15.52
N GLN A 99 5.18 -1.58 16.58
CA GLN A 99 6.57 -1.35 16.96
C GLN A 99 7.53 -1.99 15.96
N ASP A 100 7.30 -3.25 15.57
CA ASP A 100 8.12 -3.96 14.58
C ASP A 100 8.09 -3.25 13.23
N ALA A 101 6.91 -2.81 12.76
CA ALA A 101 6.79 -2.07 11.52
C ALA A 101 7.55 -0.73 11.55
N ARG A 102 7.58 -0.05 12.70
CA ARG A 102 8.36 1.18 12.91
C ARG A 102 9.87 0.93 12.90
N LEU A 103 10.32 -0.21 13.41
CA LEU A 103 11.74 -0.57 13.47
C LEU A 103 12.21 -1.38 12.24
N SER A 104 11.32 -1.67 11.29
CA SER A 104 11.57 -2.58 10.16
C SER A 104 12.67 -2.16 9.18
N GLY A 105 13.12 -0.91 9.22
CA GLY A 105 14.04 -0.34 8.22
C GLY A 105 13.40 -0.07 6.85
N VAL A 106 12.16 -0.51 6.61
CA VAL A 106 11.44 -0.30 5.35
C VAL A 106 10.60 0.96 5.45
N TYR A 107 11.00 2.03 4.76
CA TYR A 107 10.36 3.36 4.87
C TYR A 107 8.83 3.33 4.69
N ALA A 108 8.33 2.55 3.71
CA ALA A 108 6.88 2.40 3.49
C ALA A 108 6.15 1.82 4.72
N MET A 109 6.75 0.83 5.38
CA MET A 109 6.19 0.22 6.59
C MET A 109 6.28 1.15 7.79
N GLN A 110 7.37 1.89 7.92
CA GLN A 110 7.52 2.89 8.98
C GLN A 110 6.50 4.01 8.85
N ARG A 111 6.29 4.51 7.63
CA ARG A 111 5.27 5.50 7.32
C ARG A 111 3.87 4.97 7.61
N PHE A 112 3.57 3.75 7.20
CA PHE A 112 2.30 3.09 7.50
C PHE A 112 2.08 2.95 9.01
N ALA A 113 3.08 2.50 9.77
CA ALA A 113 2.98 2.37 11.22
C ALA A 113 2.70 3.70 11.93
N ARG A 114 3.25 4.81 11.39
CA ARG A 114 2.98 6.16 11.90
C ARG A 114 1.52 6.55 11.71
N THR A 115 0.98 6.40 10.50
CA THR A 115 -0.43 6.74 10.22
C THR A 115 -1.38 5.80 10.96
N ALA A 116 -1.08 4.50 10.98
CA ALA A 116 -1.83 3.50 11.73
C ALA A 116 -1.91 3.82 13.23
N ARG A 117 -0.84 4.38 13.83
CA ARG A 117 -0.86 4.81 15.23
C ARG A 117 -1.73 6.04 15.46
N GLN A 118 -1.86 6.93 14.48
CA GLN A 118 -2.77 8.08 14.57
C GLN A 118 -4.23 7.61 14.58
N ASP A 119 -4.53 6.56 13.83
CA ASP A 119 -5.87 5.97 13.72
C ASP A 119 -6.05 4.71 14.60
N ILE A 120 -5.39 4.67 15.76
CA ILE A 120 -5.33 3.45 16.59
C ILE A 120 -6.70 2.96 17.05
N ASP A 121 -7.64 3.87 17.33
CA ASP A 121 -8.99 3.51 17.77
C ASP A 121 -9.78 2.84 16.65
N ALA A 122 -9.61 3.30 15.40
CA ALA A 122 -10.21 2.65 14.24
C ALA A 122 -9.63 1.24 14.03
N LEU A 123 -8.31 1.06 14.24
CA LEU A 123 -7.69 -0.27 14.16
C LEU A 123 -8.12 -1.19 15.30
N ARG A 124 -8.30 -0.66 16.52
CA ARG A 124 -8.86 -1.43 17.64
C ARG A 124 -10.26 -1.92 17.33
N ASN A 125 -11.13 -1.03 16.84
CA ASN A 125 -12.49 -1.40 16.44
C ASN A 125 -12.46 -2.43 15.31
N ALA A 126 -11.59 -2.27 14.31
CA ALA A 126 -11.46 -3.24 13.23
C ALA A 126 -10.97 -4.63 13.68
N VAL A 127 -10.31 -4.72 14.84
CA VAL A 127 -9.84 -5.99 15.42
C VAL A 127 -10.88 -6.60 16.36
N LEU A 128 -11.59 -5.78 17.13
CA LEU A 128 -12.55 -6.23 18.15
C LEU A 128 -13.94 -6.50 17.60
N GLU A 129 -14.39 -5.66 16.67
CA GLU A 129 -15.76 -5.69 16.19
C GLU A 129 -15.92 -6.71 15.06
N PRO A 130 -17.05 -7.45 15.02
CA PRO A 130 -17.35 -8.37 13.93
C PRO A 130 -17.78 -7.63 12.65
N TRP A 131 -18.07 -6.33 12.74
CA TRP A 131 -18.59 -5.51 11.65
C TRP A 131 -17.45 -4.93 10.82
N SER A 132 -17.60 -4.96 9.49
CA SER A 132 -16.68 -4.28 8.57
C SER A 132 -17.36 -3.09 7.90
N ASN A 133 -16.58 -2.09 7.48
CA ASN A 133 -17.09 -0.98 6.68
C ASN A 133 -17.47 -1.38 5.23
N GLY A 134 -17.36 -2.66 4.86
CA GLY A 134 -17.61 -3.13 3.49
C GLY A 134 -18.99 -2.75 2.96
N GLN A 135 -20.05 -2.92 3.77
CA GLN A 135 -21.40 -2.53 3.36
C GLN A 135 -21.51 -1.02 3.10
N THR A 136 -20.92 -0.19 3.98
CA THR A 136 -20.90 1.27 3.82
C THR A 136 -20.14 1.68 2.56
N GLU A 137 -18.97 1.07 2.33
CA GLU A 137 -18.16 1.30 1.14
C GLU A 137 -18.90 0.92 -0.14
N ASP A 138 -19.60 -0.22 -0.15
CA ASP A 138 -20.42 -0.67 -1.29
C ASP A 138 -21.55 0.32 -1.59
N GLN A 139 -22.26 0.81 -0.58
CA GLN A 139 -23.31 1.82 -0.78
C GLN A 139 -22.72 3.13 -1.32
N ILE A 140 -21.58 3.57 -0.80
CA ILE A 140 -20.87 4.76 -1.30
C ILE A 140 -20.42 4.54 -2.75
N ASN A 141 -19.92 3.35 -3.10
CA ASN A 141 -19.49 3.01 -4.45
C ASN A 141 -20.67 3.01 -5.42
N ARG A 142 -21.82 2.44 -5.03
CA ARG A 142 -23.07 2.47 -5.81
C ARG A 142 -23.55 3.90 -6.03
N LEU A 143 -23.56 4.72 -4.97
CA LEU A 143 -23.91 6.14 -5.06
C LEU A 143 -23.01 6.87 -6.07
N LYS A 144 -21.69 6.68 -5.94
CA LYS A 144 -20.70 7.28 -6.83
C LYS A 144 -20.87 6.81 -8.28
N ALA A 145 -21.21 5.54 -8.50
CA ALA A 145 -21.47 5.00 -9.84
C ALA A 145 -22.70 5.67 -10.48
N ILE A 146 -23.82 5.80 -9.76
CA ILE A 146 -25.01 6.51 -10.24
C ILE A 146 -24.68 7.96 -10.59
N LYS A 147 -23.98 8.67 -9.69
CA LYS A 147 -23.60 10.06 -9.93
C LYS A 147 -22.70 10.21 -11.15
N ARG A 148 -21.73 9.31 -11.37
CA ARG A 148 -20.86 9.31 -12.55
C ARG A 148 -21.61 9.00 -13.85
N ALA A 149 -22.52 8.03 -13.84
CA ALA A 149 -23.38 7.72 -14.99
C ALA A 149 -24.26 8.91 -15.39
N MET A 150 -24.55 9.81 -14.45
CA MET A 150 -25.35 11.01 -14.67
C MET A 150 -24.50 12.28 -14.79
N TYR A 151 -23.20 12.15 -15.07
CA TYR A 151 -22.27 13.27 -15.25
C TYR A 151 -22.26 14.25 -14.06
N GLY A 152 -22.44 13.74 -12.85
CA GLY A 152 -22.48 14.55 -11.63
C GLY A 152 -23.80 15.25 -11.32
N ARG A 153 -24.79 15.18 -12.21
CA ARG A 153 -26.05 15.96 -12.14
C ARG A 153 -27.15 15.35 -11.28
N ALA A 154 -26.92 14.19 -10.67
CA ALA A 154 -27.87 13.57 -9.77
C ALA A 154 -27.92 14.31 -8.41
N GLY A 155 -29.03 15.01 -8.14
CA GLY A 155 -29.35 15.59 -6.84
C GLY A 155 -29.80 14.53 -5.81
N VAL A 156 -29.99 14.94 -4.56
CA VAL A 156 -30.30 14.04 -3.43
C VAL A 156 -31.57 13.22 -3.67
N GLU A 157 -32.66 13.84 -4.13
CA GLU A 157 -33.92 13.14 -4.39
C GLU A 157 -33.78 12.07 -5.49
N LEU A 158 -33.02 12.37 -6.54
CA LEU A 158 -32.78 11.42 -7.63
C LEU A 158 -31.86 10.27 -7.23
N LEU A 159 -30.87 10.53 -6.37
CA LEU A 159 -30.06 9.49 -5.76
C LEU A 159 -30.91 8.61 -4.84
N ARG A 160 -31.78 9.20 -4.01
CA ARG A 160 -32.71 8.47 -3.14
C ARG A 160 -33.61 7.54 -3.96
N ALA A 161 -34.25 8.06 -5.00
CA ALA A 161 -35.14 7.30 -5.89
C ALA A 161 -34.44 6.13 -6.61
N ARG A 162 -33.14 6.22 -6.86
CA ARG A 162 -32.36 5.15 -7.52
C ARG A 162 -31.69 4.18 -6.54
N MET A 163 -31.46 4.61 -5.30
CA MET A 163 -30.74 3.81 -4.31
C MET A 163 -31.67 3.01 -3.39
N ILE A 164 -32.78 3.60 -2.96
CA ILE A 164 -33.69 2.96 -2.01
C ILE A 164 -34.77 2.23 -2.82
N PRO A 165 -35.06 0.94 -2.53
CA PRO A 165 -36.25 0.29 -3.07
C PRO A 165 -37.48 1.12 -2.71
N LEU A 166 -38.32 1.45 -3.69
CA LEU A 166 -39.65 1.94 -3.36
C LEU A 166 -40.34 0.82 -2.59
N TYR A 167 -40.72 1.06 -1.34
CA TYR A 167 -41.70 0.20 -0.69
C TYR A 167 -42.93 0.19 -1.61
N GLN A 168 -43.19 -0.93 -2.27
CA GLN A 168 -44.55 -1.21 -2.71
C GLN A 168 -45.28 -1.54 -1.42
N ASP A 169 -46.04 -0.59 -0.89
CA ASP A 169 -47.04 -0.90 0.13
C ASP A 169 -47.91 -2.04 -0.42
N ASP A 170 -48.08 -3.07 0.40
CA ASP A 170 -48.99 -4.19 0.19
C ASP A 170 -50.41 -3.66 -0.12
N LEU A 171 -50.73 -3.51 -1.41
CA LEU A 171 -52.09 -3.32 -1.89
C LEU A 171 -52.76 -4.69 -2.08
N HIS A 172 -52.79 -5.50 -1.03
CA HIS A 172 -53.66 -6.66 -0.93
C HIS A 172 -54.22 -6.78 0.50
N GLN A 173 -55.00 -5.79 0.90
CA GLN A 173 -56.13 -6.02 1.79
C GLN A 173 -57.40 -5.93 0.94
N GLU A 174 -57.95 -7.10 0.63
CA GLU A 174 -59.37 -7.52 0.64
C GLU A 174 -59.58 -8.74 -0.26
#